data_AF-A0A1Y2D0F8-F1
#
_entry.id   AF-A0A1Y2D0F8-F1
#
_cell.length_a   1.000
_cell.length_b   1.000
_cell.length_c   1.000
_cell.angle_alpha   90.00
_cell.angle_beta   90.00
_cell.angle_gamma   90.00
#
_symmetry.space_group_name_H-M   'P 1'
#
loop_
_entity.id
_entity.type
_entity.pdbx_description
1 polymer ?
#
loop_
_entity_poly.entity_id
_entity_poly.type
_entity_poly.pdbx_seq_one_letter_code
_entity_poly.pdbx_strand_id
1 'polypeptide(L)'
;MDLKEYIPNEVLSIYNSNIINNYCIFKNKLIGMPIRIAYNVLYSNIKYLKKYNKTIPKTWNEMMDTGEYILNREKELNNTDLIGYNGLFSDSECIVSFSEIIYSHRKSVNSTFPDLKSDEAIKALETIKEIKNRISSGKCFLNKYKSEII
;
A
#
# COMPACT_ATOMS: atom_id res chain seq x y z
N MET A 1 9.88 -4.99 -32.22
CA MET A 1 8.53 -5.51 -32.52
C MET A 1 7.50 -4.48 -32.05
N ASP A 2 6.47 -4.21 -32.85
CA ASP A 2 5.31 -3.39 -32.45
C ASP A 2 4.05 -4.26 -32.53
N LEU A 3 3.40 -4.51 -31.40
CA LEU A 3 2.22 -5.38 -31.34
C LEU A 3 1.00 -4.77 -32.06
N LYS A 4 0.99 -3.46 -32.36
CA LYS A 4 -0.08 -2.85 -33.17
C LYS A 4 -0.18 -3.45 -34.57
N GLU A 5 0.91 -4.02 -35.08
CA GLU A 5 0.93 -4.71 -36.38
C GLU A 5 0.19 -6.05 -36.34
N TYR A 6 -0.03 -6.62 -35.14
CA TYR A 6 -0.57 -7.97 -34.95
C TYR A 6 -1.91 -7.99 -34.21
N ILE A 7 -2.20 -6.95 -33.42
CA ILE A 7 -3.40 -6.86 -32.59
C ILE A 7 -4.37 -5.87 -33.24
N PRO A 8 -5.58 -6.32 -33.63
CA PRO A 8 -6.59 -5.43 -34.21
C PRO A 8 -6.98 -4.29 -33.27
N ASN A 9 -7.27 -3.12 -33.85
CA ASN A 9 -7.70 -1.96 -33.08
C ASN A 9 -9.00 -2.21 -32.31
N GLU A 10 -9.91 -3.08 -32.82
CA GLU A 10 -11.12 -3.44 -32.07
C GLU A 10 -10.75 -4.14 -30.75
N VAL A 11 -9.74 -5.01 -30.75
CA VAL A 11 -9.25 -5.68 -29.53
C VAL A 11 -8.62 -4.66 -28.59
N LEU A 12 -7.85 -3.69 -29.08
CA LEU A 12 -7.27 -2.65 -28.22
C LEU A 12 -8.35 -1.76 -27.58
N SER A 13 -9.47 -1.54 -28.28
CA SER A 13 -10.55 -0.67 -27.83
C SER A 13 -11.33 -1.17 -26.61
N ILE A 14 -11.27 -2.47 -26.32
CA ILE A 14 -11.93 -3.04 -25.12
C ILE A 14 -11.15 -2.75 -23.83
N TYR A 15 -9.88 -2.38 -23.94
CA TYR A 15 -9.02 -2.08 -22.79
C TYR A 15 -9.10 -0.60 -22.41
N ASN A 16 -8.81 -0.32 -21.14
CA ASN A 16 -8.68 1.05 -20.68
C ASN A 16 -7.50 1.73 -21.39
N SER A 17 -7.79 2.76 -22.18
CA SER A 17 -6.80 3.47 -22.99
C SER A 17 -5.69 4.10 -22.16
N ASN A 18 -5.98 4.58 -20.94
CA ASN A 18 -4.95 5.13 -20.04
C ASN A 18 -3.97 4.04 -19.59
N ILE A 19 -4.44 2.80 -19.40
CA ILE A 19 -3.56 1.68 -19.00
C ILE A 19 -2.66 1.29 -20.17
N ILE A 20 -3.22 1.18 -21.38
CA ILE A 20 -2.43 0.88 -22.59
C ILE A 20 -1.38 1.98 -22.82
N ASN A 21 -1.79 3.24 -22.78
CA ASN A 21 -0.92 4.38 -23.08
C ASN A 21 0.21 4.54 -22.05
N ASN A 22 -0.06 4.31 -20.77
CA ASN A 22 0.92 4.53 -19.70
C ASN A 22 1.85 3.34 -19.46
N TYR A 23 1.40 2.10 -19.70
CA TYR A 23 2.15 0.90 -19.30
C TYR A 23 2.56 -0.02 -20.45
N CYS A 24 1.89 0.07 -21.60
CA CYS A 24 2.10 -0.86 -22.71
C CYS A 24 2.74 -0.20 -23.93
N ILE A 25 2.80 1.13 -23.99
CA ILE A 25 3.43 1.88 -25.08
C ILE A 25 4.80 2.40 -24.63
N PHE A 26 5.83 2.09 -25.43
CA PHE A 26 7.17 2.63 -25.25
C PHE A 26 7.72 3.11 -26.60
N LYS A 27 8.23 4.35 -26.64
CA LYS A 27 8.71 5.01 -27.88
C LYS A 27 7.71 4.85 -29.04
N ASN A 28 6.43 5.13 -28.76
CA ASN A 28 5.28 5.04 -29.66
C ASN A 28 4.88 3.64 -30.15
N LYS A 29 5.55 2.57 -29.69
CA LYS A 29 5.25 1.18 -30.06
C LYS A 29 4.49 0.46 -28.95
N LEU A 30 3.52 -0.38 -29.30
CA LEU A 30 2.88 -1.27 -28.34
C LEU A 30 3.81 -2.45 -28.08
N ILE A 31 4.35 -2.54 -26.86
CA ILE A 31 5.35 -3.56 -26.49
C ILE A 31 4.79 -4.67 -25.60
N GLY A 32 3.54 -4.53 -25.14
CA GLY A 32 2.87 -5.52 -24.30
C GLY A 32 1.36 -5.30 -24.25
N MET A 33 0.66 -6.18 -23.53
CA MET A 33 -0.78 -6.10 -23.26
C MET A 33 -1.05 -6.28 -21.76
N PRO A 34 -2.02 -5.55 -21.18
CA PRO A 34 -2.32 -5.67 -19.77
C PRO A 34 -3.21 -6.90 -19.54
N ILE A 35 -2.60 -8.00 -19.08
CA ILE A 35 -3.32 -9.25 -18.78
C ILE A 35 -3.99 -9.18 -17.40
N ARG A 36 -3.30 -8.60 -16.42
CA ARG A 36 -3.78 -8.41 -15.06
C ARG A 36 -3.33 -7.06 -14.54
N ILE A 37 -4.22 -6.38 -13.83
CA ILE A 37 -3.91 -5.17 -13.08
C ILE A 37 -4.11 -5.49 -11.60
N ALA A 38 -3.16 -5.06 -10.77
CA ALA A 38 -3.24 -5.18 -9.33
C ALA A 38 -3.19 -3.78 -8.72
N TYR A 39 -4.01 -3.56 -7.71
CA TYR A 39 -4.04 -2.34 -6.92
C TYR A 39 -3.88 -2.69 -5.46
N ASN A 40 -3.16 -1.84 -4.75
CA ASN A 40 -3.03 -1.94 -3.30
C ASN A 40 -4.14 -1.14 -2.65
N VAL A 41 -4.75 -1.71 -1.62
CA VAL A 41 -5.91 -1.14 -0.92
C VAL A 41 -5.75 -1.31 0.58
N LEU A 42 -6.26 -0.35 1.35
CA LEU A 42 -6.31 -0.44 2.81
C LEU A 42 -7.52 -1.29 3.23
N TYR A 43 -7.27 -2.45 3.80
CA TYR A 43 -8.29 -3.26 4.45
C TYR A 43 -8.54 -2.77 5.88
N SER A 44 -9.79 -2.51 6.23
CA SER A 44 -10.19 -2.13 7.58
C SER A 44 -11.13 -3.17 8.19
N ASN A 45 -10.93 -3.49 9.46
CA ASN A 45 -11.80 -4.42 10.17
C ASN A 45 -13.13 -3.75 10.57
N ILE A 46 -14.15 -3.91 9.73
CA ILE A 46 -15.47 -3.29 9.91
C ILE A 46 -16.15 -3.67 11.24
N LYS A 47 -15.81 -4.82 11.83
CA LYS A 47 -16.38 -5.26 13.12
C LYS A 47 -15.89 -4.35 14.24
N TYR A 48 -14.58 -4.10 14.32
CA TYR A 48 -14.01 -3.18 15.32
C TYR A 48 -14.42 -1.73 15.06
N LEU A 49 -14.43 -1.29 13.79
CA LEU A 49 -14.89 0.05 13.46
C LEU A 49 -16.33 0.30 13.93
N LYS A 50 -17.25 -0.64 13.67
CA LYS A 50 -18.63 -0.55 14.16
C LYS A 50 -18.72 -0.61 15.68
N LYS A 51 -18.00 -1.53 16.32
CA LYS A 51 -17.99 -1.69 17.79
C LYS A 51 -17.62 -0.38 18.51
N TYR A 52 -16.69 0.38 17.95
CA TYR A 52 -16.16 1.60 18.54
C TYR A 52 -16.67 2.89 17.87
N ASN A 53 -17.69 2.79 17.02
CA ASN A 53 -18.27 3.91 16.27
C ASN A 53 -17.22 4.77 15.55
N LYS A 54 -16.33 4.11 14.80
CA LYS A 54 -15.27 4.75 14.00
C LYS A 54 -15.57 4.63 12.51
N THR A 55 -15.20 5.64 11.74
CA THR A 55 -15.27 5.65 10.28
C THR A 55 -14.04 4.97 9.68
N ILE A 56 -14.13 4.62 8.39
CA ILE A 56 -12.95 4.14 7.64
C ILE A 56 -11.97 5.32 7.51
N PRO A 57 -10.71 5.18 7.96
CA PRO A 57 -9.75 6.27 7.93
C PRO A 57 -9.41 6.69 6.50
N LYS A 58 -9.19 7.99 6.30
CA LYS A 58 -8.80 8.61 5.02
C LYS A 58 -7.38 9.14 5.03
N THR A 59 -6.77 9.28 6.21
CA THR A 59 -5.38 9.70 6.38
C THR A 59 -4.61 8.73 7.27
N TRP A 60 -3.27 8.76 7.20
CA TRP A 60 -2.42 7.97 8.09
C TRP A 60 -2.61 8.35 9.56
N ASN A 61 -2.83 9.63 9.86
CA ASN A 61 -3.12 10.08 11.22
C ASN A 61 -4.44 9.51 11.74
N GLU A 62 -5.52 9.61 10.95
CA GLU A 62 -6.80 9.00 11.32
C GLU A 62 -6.71 7.48 11.51
N MET A 63 -5.91 6.81 10.68
CA MET A 63 -5.66 5.38 10.81
C MET A 63 -4.92 5.06 12.11
N MET A 64 -3.88 5.82 12.44
CA MET A 64 -3.11 5.65 13.69
C MET A 64 -3.97 5.95 14.92
N ASP A 65 -4.70 7.06 14.94
CA ASP A 65 -5.56 7.44 16.06
C ASP A 65 -6.69 6.43 16.27
N THR A 66 -7.30 5.97 15.18
CA THR A 66 -8.35 4.94 15.22
C THR A 66 -7.80 3.61 15.72
N GLY A 67 -6.67 3.17 15.18
CA GLY A 67 -6.02 1.92 15.57
C GLY A 67 -5.60 1.93 17.04
N GLU A 68 -4.94 3.00 17.48
CA GLU A 68 -4.47 3.16 18.86
C GLU A 68 -5.64 3.19 19.86
N TYR A 69 -6.71 3.93 19.53
CA TYR A 69 -7.92 3.94 20.33
C TYR A 69 -8.51 2.53 20.50
N ILE A 70 -8.69 1.81 19.38
CA ILE A 70 -9.26 0.45 19.41
C ILE A 70 -8.36 -0.50 20.21
N LEU A 71 -7.04 -0.47 19.98
CA LEU A 71 -6.09 -1.30 20.71
C LEU A 71 -6.15 -1.07 22.22
N ASN A 72 -6.22 0.19 22.67
CA ASN A 72 -6.28 0.49 24.08
C ASN A 72 -7.60 0.00 24.71
N ARG A 73 -8.73 0.17 24.02
CA ARG A 73 -10.04 -0.33 24.48
C ARG A 73 -10.14 -1.85 24.49
N GLU A 74 -9.47 -2.53 23.56
CA GLU A 74 -9.43 -4.00 23.53
C GLU A 74 -8.50 -4.56 24.62
N LYS A 75 -7.39 -3.88 24.92
CA LYS A 75 -6.52 -4.22 26.06
C LYS A 75 -7.25 -4.14 27.40
N GLU A 76 -8.10 -3.14 27.61
CA GLU A 76 -8.97 -3.03 28.80
C GLU A 76 -9.94 -4.23 28.93
N LEU A 77 -10.23 -4.91 27.83
CA LEU A 77 -11.05 -6.13 27.77
C LEU A 77 -10.20 -7.42 27.72
N ASN A 78 -8.92 -7.35 28.08
CA ASN A 78 -7.94 -8.43 28.02
C ASN A 78 -7.67 -9.02 26.62
N ASN A 79 -8.02 -8.30 25.55
CA ASN A 79 -7.66 -8.67 24.18
C ASN A 79 -6.34 -7.97 23.78
N THR A 80 -5.22 -8.63 24.07
CA THR A 80 -3.87 -8.09 23.85
C THR A 80 -3.21 -8.52 22.54
N ASP A 81 -3.83 -9.46 21.81
CA ASP A 81 -3.26 -10.04 20.58
C ASP A 81 -3.62 -9.23 19.32
N LEU A 82 -4.51 -8.24 19.45
CA LEU A 82 -4.91 -7.40 18.35
C LEU A 82 -3.74 -6.53 17.87
N ILE A 83 -3.57 -6.44 16.55
CA ILE A 83 -2.58 -5.60 15.89
C ILE A 83 -3.33 -4.54 15.10
N GLY A 84 -2.97 -3.26 15.29
CA GLY A 84 -3.67 -2.13 14.68
C GLY A 84 -3.34 -1.93 13.20
N TYR A 85 -2.11 -2.28 12.78
CA TYR A 85 -1.71 -2.25 11.38
C TYR A 85 -0.65 -3.30 11.05
N ASN A 86 -0.75 -3.89 9.86
CA ASN A 86 0.26 -4.78 9.29
C ASN A 86 0.49 -4.40 7.83
N GLY A 87 1.65 -3.79 7.56
CA GLY A 87 2.09 -3.42 6.21
C GLY A 87 3.04 -4.43 5.57
N LEU A 88 3.13 -5.67 6.07
CA LEU A 88 4.01 -6.71 5.48
C LEU A 88 5.48 -6.28 5.29
N PHE A 89 6.02 -5.53 6.26
CA PHE A 89 7.44 -5.17 6.29
C PHE A 89 8.29 -6.41 6.63
N SER A 90 8.54 -7.23 5.62
CA SER A 90 9.41 -8.42 5.67
C SER A 90 10.67 -8.20 4.84
N ASP A 91 11.69 -9.03 5.04
CA ASP A 91 12.97 -8.89 4.34
C ASP A 91 12.86 -9.06 2.81
N SER A 92 11.79 -9.70 2.32
CA SER A 92 11.57 -9.97 0.88
C SER A 92 10.51 -9.09 0.21
N GLU A 93 9.52 -8.58 0.94
CA GLU A 93 8.32 -7.92 0.36
C GLU A 93 8.10 -6.48 0.84
N CYS A 94 9.08 -5.88 1.53
CA CYS A 94 8.90 -4.55 2.13
C CYS A 94 8.68 -3.43 1.09
N ILE A 95 9.21 -3.59 -0.13
CA ILE A 95 9.24 -2.50 -1.13
C ILE A 95 7.84 -2.01 -1.49
N VAL A 96 6.84 -2.89 -1.49
CA VAL A 96 5.45 -2.56 -1.88
C VAL A 96 4.88 -1.50 -0.93
N SER A 97 4.84 -1.81 0.37
CA SER A 97 4.31 -0.90 1.39
C SER A 97 5.17 0.34 1.58
N PHE A 98 6.50 0.23 1.44
CA PHE A 98 7.38 1.41 1.43
C PHE A 98 7.02 2.36 0.29
N SER A 99 6.91 1.84 -0.93
CA SER A 99 6.55 2.64 -2.10
C SER A 99 5.17 3.25 -1.97
N GLU A 100 4.18 2.53 -1.44
CA GLU A 100 2.84 3.07 -1.18
C GLU A 100 2.86 4.27 -0.24
N ILE A 101 3.54 4.14 0.91
CA ILE A 101 3.57 5.19 1.91
C ILE A 101 4.35 6.40 1.38
N ILE A 102 5.49 6.20 0.72
CA ILE A 102 6.23 7.30 0.07
C ILE A 102 5.36 7.98 -0.99
N TYR A 103 4.71 7.21 -1.87
CA TYR A 103 3.85 7.76 -2.92
C TYR A 103 2.63 8.52 -2.37
N SER A 104 2.12 8.14 -1.18
CA SER A 104 1.03 8.86 -0.52
C SER A 104 1.42 10.23 0.03
N HIS A 105 2.72 10.50 0.21
CA HIS A 105 3.24 11.79 0.69
C HIS A 105 3.57 12.77 -0.44
N ARG A 106 3.28 12.42 -1.69
CA ARG A 106 3.48 13.31 -2.83
C ARG A 106 2.69 14.61 -2.67
N LYS A 107 3.23 15.71 -3.20
CA LYS A 107 2.66 17.07 -3.07
C LYS A 107 1.22 17.19 -3.55
N SER A 108 0.84 16.43 -4.58
CA SER A 108 -0.51 16.45 -5.15
C SER A 108 -0.82 15.12 -5.84
N VAL A 109 -2.10 14.87 -6.13
CA VAL A 109 -2.52 13.62 -6.81
C VAL A 109 -1.83 13.40 -8.17
N ASN A 110 -1.42 14.48 -8.84
CA ASN A 110 -0.76 14.47 -10.15
C ASN A 110 0.78 14.44 -10.06
N SER A 111 1.36 14.53 -8.87
CA SER A 111 2.80 14.48 -8.69
C SER A 111 3.34 13.07 -8.96
N THR A 112 4.55 13.00 -9.51
CA THR A 112 5.27 11.73 -9.67
C THR A 112 5.69 11.16 -8.31
N PHE A 113 6.26 9.96 -8.34
CA PHE A 113 6.88 9.38 -7.15
C PHE A 113 7.93 10.36 -6.56
N PRO A 114 7.90 10.62 -5.25
CA PRO A 114 8.86 11.52 -4.60
C PRO A 114 10.32 11.08 -4.79
N ASP A 115 11.24 12.05 -4.89
CA ASP A 115 12.67 11.75 -4.83
C ASP A 115 13.02 11.17 -3.45
N LEU A 116 13.86 10.14 -3.39
CA LEU A 116 14.17 9.45 -2.13
C LEU A 116 14.94 10.32 -1.12
N LYS A 117 15.50 11.46 -1.55
CA LYS A 117 16.17 12.44 -0.69
C LYS A 117 15.29 13.67 -0.39
N SER A 118 14.04 13.66 -0.82
CA SER A 118 13.10 14.79 -0.61
C SER A 118 12.52 14.83 0.79
N ASP A 119 11.98 15.99 1.17
CA ASP A 119 11.23 16.15 2.42
C ASP A 119 9.98 15.27 2.46
N GLU A 120 9.34 15.00 1.31
CA GLU A 120 8.22 14.06 1.22
C GLU A 120 8.63 12.64 1.60
N ALA A 121 9.81 12.19 1.14
CA ALA A 121 10.35 10.89 1.51
C ALA A 121 10.73 10.82 3.00
N ILE A 122 11.29 11.89 3.57
CA ILE A 122 11.58 11.99 5.00
C ILE A 122 10.29 11.85 5.82
N LYS A 123 9.25 12.63 5.49
CA LYS A 123 7.94 12.57 6.16
C LYS A 123 7.28 11.19 6.05
N ALA A 124 7.44 10.53 4.91
CA ALA A 124 6.94 9.17 4.72
C ALA A 124 7.65 8.17 5.66
N LEU A 125 8.98 8.27 5.79
CA LEU A 125 9.76 7.42 6.69
C LEU A 125 9.44 7.70 8.17
N GLU A 126 9.20 8.96 8.53
CA GLU A 126 8.69 9.34 9.85
C GLU A 126 7.32 8.72 10.12
N THR A 127 6.40 8.77 9.15
CA THR A 127 5.08 8.13 9.24
C THR A 127 5.19 6.61 9.44
N ILE A 128 6.10 5.94 8.74
CA ILE A 128 6.35 4.51 8.93
C ILE A 128 6.84 4.23 10.36
N LYS A 129 7.75 5.06 10.88
CA LYS A 129 8.25 4.95 12.24
C LYS A 129 7.14 5.16 13.28
N GLU A 130 6.24 6.12 13.04
CA GLU A 130 5.08 6.35 13.91
C GLU A 130 4.10 5.17 13.91
N ILE A 131 3.74 4.66 12.72
CA ILE A 131 2.89 3.48 12.56
C ILE A 131 3.47 2.28 13.32
N LYS A 132 4.79 2.07 13.19
CA LYS A 132 5.51 1.00 13.88
C LYS A 132 5.36 1.13 15.39
N ASN A 133 5.55 2.34 15.92
CA ASN A 133 5.60 2.57 17.37
C ASN A 133 4.22 2.61 18.03
N ARG A 134 3.20 3.12 17.33
CA ARG A 134 1.87 3.36 17.92
C ARG A 134 0.94 2.16 17.82
N ILE A 135 0.92 1.50 16.66
CA ILE A 135 -0.17 0.56 16.33
C ILE A 135 0.27 -0.76 15.70
N SER A 136 1.55 -0.92 15.39
CA SER A 136 2.09 -2.19 14.88
C SER A 136 2.68 -3.02 16.01
N SER A 137 2.79 -4.34 15.80
CA SER A 137 3.60 -5.18 16.69
C SER A 137 5.03 -5.28 16.15
N GLY A 138 6.03 -5.23 17.02
CA GLY A 138 7.43 -5.46 16.64
C GLY A 138 7.66 -6.83 16.00
N LYS A 139 6.76 -7.81 16.25
CA LYS A 139 6.78 -9.15 15.64
C LYS A 139 6.45 -9.11 14.14
N CYS A 140 5.53 -8.25 13.70
CA CYS A 140 5.15 -8.13 12.28
C CYS A 140 6.17 -7.33 11.44
N PHE A 141 7.06 -6.58 12.06
CA PHE A 141 8.11 -5.78 11.39
C PHE A 141 9.42 -6.53 11.20
N LEU A 142 9.55 -7.72 11.80
CA LEU A 142 10.77 -8.53 11.82
C LEU A 142 10.43 -9.96 11.42
N ASN A 143 9.60 -10.14 10.40
CA ASN A 143 9.19 -11.48 9.96
C ASN A 143 10.40 -12.18 9.31
N LYS A 144 11.30 -12.67 10.18
CA LYS A 144 12.42 -13.54 9.85
C LYS A 144 11.78 -14.84 9.42
N TYR A 145 11.80 -15.13 8.12
CA TYR A 145 11.63 -16.49 7.67
C TYR A 145 12.77 -17.31 8.31
N LYS A 146 12.49 -18.01 9.41
CA LYS A 146 13.29 -19.15 9.80
C LYS A 146 13.06 -20.20 8.72
N SER A 147 13.96 -20.28 7.75
CA SER A 147 14.08 -21.44 6.90
C SER A 147 14.54 -22.61 7.78
N GLU A 148 13.61 -23.28 8.45
CA GLU A 148 13.83 -24.65 8.92
C GLU A 148 13.70 -25.54 7.68
N ILE A 149 14.80 -25.64 6.94
CA ILE A 149 15.03 -26.76 6.01
C ILE A 149 15.54 -27.90 6.89
N ILE A 150 14.69 -28.91 7.06
CA ILE A 150 15.02 -30.25 7.56
C ILE A 150 15.96 -30.92 6.55
#